data_AF-A0AAJ3TNQ0-F1
#
_entry.id   AF-A0AAJ3TNQ0-F1
#
_cell.length_a   1.000
_cell.length_b   1.000
_cell.length_c   1.000
_cell.angle_alpha   90.00
_cell.angle_beta   90.00
_cell.angle_gamma   90.00
#
_symmetry.space_group_name_H-M   'P 1'
#
loop_
_entity.id
_entity.type
_entity.pdbx_description
1 polymer ?
#
loop_
_entity_poly.entity_id
_entity_poly.type
_entity_poly.pdbx_seq_one_letter_code
_entity_poly.pdbx_strand_id
1 'polypeptide(L)' 'MQKKEPRKIDLDIESKFKTIDDYLPKRYTPLVQKKYKELYDEEVSAGNIRQTKYDRTGNMKIIRALYEVAEDSKF' A
#
# COMPACT_ATOMS: atom_id res chain seq x y z
N MET A 1 26.53 -11.78 -12.66
CA MET A 1 25.32 -10.93 -12.60
C MET A 1 24.18 -11.78 -12.03
N GLN A 2 23.76 -11.53 -10.79
CA GLN A 2 22.60 -12.22 -10.22
C GLN A 2 21.34 -11.70 -10.91
N LYS A 3 20.67 -12.58 -11.68
CA LYS A 3 19.33 -12.34 -12.20
C LYS A 3 18.38 -12.28 -11.00
N LYS A 4 17.85 -11.10 -10.67
CA LYS A 4 16.72 -10.98 -9.74
C LYS A 4 15.54 -11.67 -10.40
N GLU A 5 15.20 -12.86 -9.91
CA GLU A 5 13.99 -13.55 -10.36
C GLU A 5 12.78 -12.64 -10.16
N PRO A 6 11.83 -12.59 -11.12
CA PRO A 6 10.60 -11.87 -10.92
C PRO A 6 9.90 -12.49 -9.72
N ARG A 7 9.83 -11.76 -8.61
CA ARG A 7 9.05 -12.15 -7.44
C ARG A 7 7.65 -12.45 -7.97
N LYS A 8 7.19 -13.70 -7.86
CA LYS A 8 5.78 -14.05 -8.11
C LYS A 8 4.95 -13.16 -7.19
N ILE A 9 4.44 -12.07 -7.73
CA ILE A 9 3.46 -11.25 -7.04
C ILE A 9 2.22 -12.13 -7.00
N ASP A 10 1.76 -12.44 -5.79
CA ASP A 10 0.52 -13.16 -5.57
C ASP A 10 -0.59 -12.43 -6.35
N LEU A 11 -1.37 -13.13 -7.18
CA LEU A 11 -2.39 -12.51 -8.05
C LEU A 11 -3.39 -11.65 -7.25
N ASP A 12 -3.56 -11.97 -5.96
CA ASP A 12 -4.36 -11.20 -5.00
C ASP A 12 -3.74 -9.81 -4.68
N ILE A 13 -2.42 -9.69 -4.68
CA ILE A 13 -1.71 -8.42 -4.45
C ILE A 13 -1.84 -7.50 -5.67
N GLU A 14 -1.77 -8.04 -6.88
CA GLU A 14 -1.93 -7.26 -8.11
C GLU A 14 -3.32 -6.63 -8.21
N SER A 15 -4.36 -7.41 -7.87
CA SER A 15 -5.74 -6.93 -7.77
C SER A 15 -5.88 -5.79 -6.75
N LYS A 16 -5.25 -5.92 -5.58
CA LYS A 16 -5.24 -4.86 -4.55
C LYS A 16 -4.57 -3.58 -5.03
N PHE A 17 -3.47 -3.67 -5.76
CA PHE A 17 -2.81 -2.48 -6.30
C PHE A 17 -3.63 -1.78 -7.37
N LYS A 18 -4.46 -2.50 -8.14
CA LYS A 18 -5.41 -1.86 -9.06
C LYS A 18 -6.39 -0.96 -8.31
N THR A 19 -7.03 -1.47 -7.25
CA THR A 19 -7.90 -0.66 -6.38
C THR A 19 -7.15 0.54 -5.81
N ILE A 20 -5.92 0.34 -5.32
CA ILE A 20 -5.11 1.42 -4.76
C ILE A 20 -4.83 2.49 -5.82
N ASP A 21 -4.53 2.12 -7.07
CA ASP A 21 -4.26 3.12 -8.10
C ASP A 21 -5.53 3.86 -8.55
N ASP A 22 -6.68 3.17 -8.57
CA ASP A 22 -7.96 3.74 -9.03
C ASP A 22 -8.61 4.68 -8.01
N TYR A 23 -8.53 4.37 -6.71
CA TYR A 23 -9.34 5.02 -5.68
C TYR A 23 -8.56 5.73 -4.57
N LEU A 24 -7.23 5.61 -4.54
CA LEU A 24 -6.45 6.26 -3.48
C LEU A 24 -6.42 7.79 -3.68
N PRO A 25 -6.83 8.58 -2.66
CA PRO A 25 -7.00 10.03 -2.79
C PRO A 25 -5.65 10.76 -2.92
N LYS A 26 -5.62 11.95 -3.54
CA LYS A 26 -4.35 12.70 -3.75
C LYS A 26 -3.54 12.98 -2.47
N ARG A 27 -4.22 13.17 -1.32
CA ARG A 27 -3.58 13.39 -0.01
C ARG A 27 -3.65 12.13 0.87
N TYR A 28 -3.30 10.98 0.31
CA TYR A 28 -3.42 9.69 0.99
C TYR A 28 -2.44 9.47 2.13
N THR A 29 -1.23 10.05 2.11
CA THR A 29 -0.20 9.66 3.10
C THR A 29 -0.63 9.83 4.56
N PRO A 30 -1.29 10.94 4.98
CA PRO A 30 -1.77 11.06 6.36
C PRO A 30 -2.92 10.09 6.68
N LEU A 31 -3.78 9.80 5.70
CA LEU A 31 -4.89 8.84 5.85
C LEU A 31 -4.35 7.43 6.06
N VAL A 32 -3.35 7.03 5.28
CA VAL A 32 -2.68 5.74 5.40
C VAL A 32 -1.92 5.64 6.71
N GLN A 33 -1.26 6.71 7.18
CA GLN A 33 -0.61 6.71 8.50
C GLN A 33 -1.63 6.50 9.63
N LYS A 34 -2.77 7.19 9.57
CA LYS A 34 -3.86 7.02 10.54
C LYS A 34 -4.38 5.58 10.50
N LYS A 35 -4.74 5.06 9.31
CA LYS A 35 -5.24 3.68 9.15
C LYS A 35 -4.21 2.63 9.58
N TYR A 36 -2.92 2.85 9.29
CA TYR A 36 -1.84 1.96 9.73
C TYR A 36 -1.73 1.91 11.26
N LYS A 37 -1.83 3.05 11.93
CA LYS A 37 -1.85 3.12 13.40
C LYS A 37 -3.09 2.44 13.98
N GLU A 38 -4.26 2.62 13.38
CA GLU A 38 -5.49 1.94 13.81
C GLU A 38 -5.42 0.41 13.67
N LEU A 39 -4.79 -0.10 12.62
CA LEU A 39 -4.70 -1.54 12.35
C LEU A 39 -3.60 -2.25 13.16
N TYR A 40 -2.51 -1.55 13.48
CA TYR A 40 -1.28 -2.18 13.98
C TYR A 40 -0.68 -1.55 15.24
N ASP A 41 -1.23 -0.43 15.72
CA ASP A 41 -0.69 0.35 16.84
C ASP A 41 0.79 0.74 16.68
N GLU A 42 1.19 0.99 15.43
CA GLU A 42 2.56 1.33 15.04
C GLU A 42 2.58 2.62 14.21
N GLU A 43 3.73 3.29 14.16
CA GLU A 43 3.93 4.43 13.27
C GLU A 43 4.67 4.02 11.99
N VAL A 44 4.32 4.68 10.89
CA VAL A 44 4.96 4.50 9.59
C VAL A 44 5.27 5.85 8.98
N SER A 45 6.43 5.96 8.34
CA SER A 45 6.82 7.19 7.65
C SER A 45 6.08 7.33 6.31
N ALA A 46 5.78 8.57 5.94
CA ALA A 46 5.22 8.87 4.62
C ALA A 46 6.15 8.43 3.47
N GLY A 47 7.47 8.40 3.71
CA GLY A 47 8.46 7.87 2.77
C GLY A 47 8.24 6.38 2.47
N ASN A 48 8.11 5.56 3.52
CA ASN A 48 7.88 4.11 3.38
C ASN A 48 6.54 3.81 2.69
N ILE A 49 5.50 4.62 2.95
CA ILE A 49 4.21 4.49 2.28
C ILE A 49 4.35 4.75 0.77
N ARG A 50 4.95 5.89 0.39
CA ARG A 50 5.14 6.25 -1.02
C ARG A 50 5.99 5.23 -1.76
N GLN A 51 7.08 4.78 -1.12
CA GLN A 51 7.94 3.76 -1.70
C GLN A 51 7.19 2.45 -1.91
N THR A 52 6.44 1.97 -0.92
CA THR A 52 5.65 0.73 -1.06
C THR A 52 4.60 0.83 -2.16
N LYS A 53 3.95 2.00 -2.31
CA LYS A 53 3.01 2.25 -3.42
C LYS A 53 3.72 2.18 -4.78
N TYR A 54 4.87 2.83 -4.92
CA TYR A 54 5.59 2.92 -6.20
C TYR A 54 6.25 1.60 -6.60
N ASP A 55 6.91 0.93 -5.64
CA ASP A 55 7.60 -0.33 -5.89
C ASP A 55 6.60 -1.49 -6.10
N ARG A 56 5.34 -1.31 -5.70
CA ARG A 56 4.26 -2.34 -5.73
C ARG A 56 4.66 -3.62 -5.01
N THR A 57 5.54 -3.50 -4.02
CA THR A 57 6.05 -4.58 -3.18
C THR A 57 6.52 -3.99 -1.86
N GLY A 58 6.66 -4.82 -0.83
CA GLY A 58 7.29 -4.42 0.43
C GLY A 58 6.47 -4.84 1.64
N ASN A 59 6.31 -3.93 2.59
CA ASN A 59 5.64 -4.22 3.85
C ASN A 59 4.13 -4.46 3.59
N MET A 60 3.69 -5.70 3.80
CA MET A 60 2.29 -6.12 3.62
C MET A 60 1.31 -5.32 4.51
N LYS A 61 1.75 -4.84 5.68
CA LYS A 61 0.94 -3.97 6.54
C LYS A 61 0.65 -2.63 5.86
N ILE A 62 1.64 -2.06 5.18
CA ILE A 62 1.48 -0.81 4.42
C ILE A 62 0.56 -1.02 3.21
N ILE A 63 0.73 -2.13 2.49
CA ILE A 63 -0.13 -2.48 1.35
C ILE A 63 -1.59 -2.61 1.81
N ARG A 64 -1.83 -3.29 2.95
CA ARG A 64 -3.17 -3.40 3.53
C ARG A 64 -3.75 -2.04 3.92
N ALA A 65 -2.97 -1.18 4.58
CA ALA A 65 -3.42 0.16 4.94
C ALA A 65 -3.72 1.03 3.70
N LEU A 66 -2.92 0.93 2.63
CA LEU A 66 -3.19 1.59 1.34
C LEU A 66 -4.51 1.11 0.73
N TYR A 67 -4.73 -0.21 0.72
CA TYR A 67 -5.94 -0.82 0.18
C TYR A 67 -7.19 -0.36 0.93
N GLU A 68 -7.18 -0.41 2.26
CA GLU A 68 -8.32 0.01 3.08
C GLU A 68 -8.65 1.50 2.87
N VAL A 69 -7.65 2.38 2.80
CA VAL A 69 -7.88 3.81 2.50
C VAL A 69 -8.49 3.99 1.11
N ALA A 70 -8.06 3.20 0.12
CA ALA A 70 -8.62 3.26 -1.22
C ALA A 70 -10.08 2.75 -1.25
N GLU A 71 -10.39 1.66 -0.54
CA GLU A 71 -11.77 1.16 -0.36
C GLU A 71 -12.65 2.19 0.34
N ASP A 72 -12.18 2.80 1.43
CA ASP A 72 -12.89 3.85 2.18
C ASP A 72 -13.16 5.10 1.32
N SER A 73 -12.34 5.33 0.29
CA SER A 73 -12.44 6.50 -0.62
C SER A 73 -13.29 6.25 -1.87
N LYS A 74 -13.86 5.06 -2.04
CA LYS A 74 -14.78 4.75 -3.16
C LYS A 74 -16.14 5.44 -3.05
N PHE A 75 -16.43 6.05 -1.91
CA PHE A 75 -17.72 6.63 -1.55
C PHE A 75 -17.76 8.15 -1.73
#